data_AF-A0A2D7Q6Y4-F1
#
_entry.id   AF-A0A2D7Q6Y4-F1
#
_cell.length_a   1.000
_cell.length_b   1.000
_cell.length_c   1.000
_cell.angle_alpha   90.00
_cell.angle_beta   90.00
_cell.angle_gamma   90.00
#
_symmetry.space_group_name_H-M   'P 1'
#
loop_
_entity.id
_entity.type
_entity.pdbx_description
1 polymer ?
#
loop_
_entity_poly.entity_id
_entity_poly.type
_entity_poly.pdbx_seq_one_letter_code
_entity_poly.pdbx_strand_id
1 'polypeptide(L)'
;MKGNFMINKFFLSFFVISFFSIFVSSADSAPKDKPPKKWPCDQVYNPQLNLTTIWQGPPIESSLKDWWKHDDVIEYVNTLSDPTLIEEDGKKLIKEFAKKYTYAGFIKKAEQKEKLIFLFAGLYQKAKDRRSRQYKGIIKFVERQEDLRKAIGSSSKLIRKYRKEKLDQKSEKYQAAASQLEWNTRVFDQRTRLTEYVCEEPVFNTQRLGYQSREILSFIK
;
A
#
# COMPACT_ATOMS: atom_id res chain seq x y z
N MET A 1 41.92 71.57 -47.20
CA MET A 1 41.65 72.19 -45.88
C MET A 1 40.84 71.21 -45.05
N LYS A 2 41.32 70.91 -43.81
CA LYS A 2 40.71 70.11 -42.73
C LYS A 2 40.49 68.61 -43.08
N GLY A 3 41.14 67.61 -42.49
CA GLY A 3 41.83 67.48 -41.21
C GLY A 3 40.91 66.83 -40.18
N ASN A 4 40.99 65.50 -39.98
CA ASN A 4 41.27 64.88 -38.68
C ASN A 4 41.25 63.35 -38.72
N PHE A 5 42.32 62.80 -38.17
CA PHE A 5 42.58 61.43 -37.76
C PHE A 5 42.12 61.27 -36.30
N MET A 6 41.52 60.13 -35.93
CA MET A 6 41.59 59.58 -34.55
C MET A 6 41.22 58.09 -34.53
N ILE A 7 41.95 57.37 -33.68
CA ILE A 7 42.05 55.93 -33.49
C ILE A 7 41.19 55.46 -32.28
N ASN A 8 40.86 54.16 -32.27
CA ASN A 8 40.46 53.29 -31.14
C ASN A 8 39.04 53.42 -30.56
N LYS A 9 38.33 52.28 -30.46
CA LYS A 9 38.32 51.44 -29.24
C LYS A 9 37.51 50.15 -29.45
N PHE A 10 38.16 49.03 -29.13
CA PHE A 10 37.61 47.80 -28.53
C PHE A 10 36.23 47.99 -27.86
N PHE A 11 35.27 47.08 -28.06
CA PHE A 11 34.34 46.54 -27.03
C PHE A 11 33.33 45.61 -27.73
N LEU A 12 33.63 44.32 -27.79
CA LEU A 12 33.09 43.27 -26.91
C LEU A 12 31.64 42.87 -27.25
N SER A 13 31.53 41.69 -27.84
CA SER A 13 30.30 40.93 -28.11
C SER A 13 29.41 40.83 -26.87
N PHE A 14 28.17 41.30 -26.97
CA PHE A 14 27.14 41.08 -25.95
C PHE A 14 26.37 39.80 -26.28
N PHE A 15 26.92 38.66 -25.86
CA PHE A 15 26.19 37.40 -25.84
C PHE A 15 25.25 37.42 -24.63
N VAL A 16 23.97 37.68 -24.86
CA VAL A 16 22.94 37.62 -23.80
C VAL A 16 22.69 36.14 -23.49
N ILE A 17 23.42 35.61 -22.51
CA ILE A 17 23.17 34.27 -21.95
C ILE A 17 21.92 34.39 -21.07
N SER A 18 20.78 33.98 -21.61
CA SER A 18 19.55 33.82 -20.86
C SER A 18 19.75 32.68 -19.85
N PHE A 19 19.95 33.04 -18.58
CA PHE A 19 20.08 32.10 -17.48
C PHE A 19 18.68 31.55 -17.14
N PHE A 20 18.32 30.42 -17.76
CA PHE A 20 17.09 29.72 -17.45
C PHE A 20 17.23 29.05 -16.08
N SER A 21 16.77 29.74 -15.02
CA SER A 21 16.74 29.20 -13.67
C SER A 21 15.80 28.00 -13.63
N ILE A 22 16.37 26.80 -13.68
CA ILE A 22 15.65 25.55 -13.44
C ILE A 22 15.32 25.52 -11.94
N PHE A 23 14.07 25.84 -11.60
CA PHE A 23 13.53 25.55 -10.28
C PHE A 23 13.44 24.03 -10.13
N VAL A 24 14.47 23.44 -9.53
CA VAL A 24 14.43 22.05 -9.06
C VAL A 24 13.51 22.03 -7.85
N SER A 25 12.26 21.60 -8.05
CA SER A 25 11.39 21.22 -6.93
C SER A 25 11.99 19.98 -6.28
N SER A 26 12.55 20.14 -5.07
CA SER A 26 12.88 19.02 -4.21
C SER A 26 11.59 18.27 -3.88
N ALA A 27 11.36 17.14 -4.53
CA ALA A 27 10.34 16.20 -4.11
C ALA A 27 10.79 15.62 -2.77
N ASP A 28 10.25 16.14 -1.68
CA ASP A 28 10.52 15.64 -0.34
C ASP A 28 9.91 14.23 -0.24
N SER A 29 10.75 13.21 -0.41
CA SER A 29 10.36 11.84 -0.17
C SER A 29 10.21 11.65 1.34
N ALA A 30 8.98 11.39 1.80
CA ALA A 30 8.72 11.12 3.21
C ALA A 30 9.69 10.03 3.74
N PRO A 31 10.25 10.19 4.95
CA PRO A 31 11.17 9.21 5.52
C PRO A 31 10.53 7.82 5.50
N LYS A 32 11.24 6.81 4.98
CA LYS A 32 10.77 5.42 5.06
C LYS A 32 10.69 5.00 6.52
N ASP A 33 9.52 4.57 6.97
CA ASP A 33 9.36 3.96 8.29
C ASP A 33 10.37 2.81 8.44
N LYS A 34 11.15 2.81 9.52
CA LYS A 34 12.11 1.72 9.77
C LYS A 34 11.33 0.41 9.94
N PRO A 35 11.75 -0.69 9.29
CA PRO A 35 11.09 -1.97 9.47
C PRO A 35 11.13 -2.37 10.95
N PRO A 36 10.04 -2.96 11.48
CA PRO A 36 10.12 -3.61 12.78
C PRO A 36 11.19 -4.71 12.71
N LYS A 37 11.82 -5.01 13.85
CA LYS A 37 12.87 -6.04 13.94
C LYS A 37 12.45 -7.42 13.36
N LYS A 38 11.15 -7.67 13.23
CA LYS A 38 10.56 -8.97 12.86
C LYS A 38 9.59 -8.87 11.68
N TRP A 39 9.97 -8.17 10.62
CA TRP A 39 9.19 -8.18 9.37
C TRP A 39 9.40 -9.52 8.62
N PRO A 40 8.35 -10.29 8.29
CA PRO A 40 8.49 -11.64 7.75
C PRO A 40 8.44 -11.73 6.22
N CYS A 41 8.05 -10.65 5.54
CA CYS A 41 7.78 -10.67 4.11
C CYS A 41 9.05 -10.31 3.33
N ASP A 42 9.23 -10.94 2.16
CA ASP A 42 10.30 -10.58 1.23
C ASP A 42 10.15 -9.15 0.70
N GLN A 43 8.91 -8.66 0.63
CA GLN A 43 8.58 -7.29 0.26
C GLN A 43 9.11 -6.29 1.30
N VAL A 44 9.64 -5.15 0.85
CA VAL A 44 10.11 -4.08 1.74
C VAL A 44 8.98 -3.61 2.65
N TYR A 45 9.31 -3.35 3.91
CA TYR A 45 8.38 -2.74 4.85
C TYR A 45 7.98 -1.35 4.36
N ASN A 46 6.73 -1.22 3.90
CA ASN A 46 6.17 0.02 3.41
C ASN A 46 4.68 0.12 3.83
N PRO A 47 4.41 0.48 5.09
CA PRO A 47 3.05 0.50 5.63
C PRO A 47 2.19 1.61 5.03
N GLN A 48 2.82 2.66 4.50
CA GLN A 48 2.13 3.78 3.86
C GLN A 48 1.89 3.49 2.39
N LEU A 49 0.68 3.78 1.92
CA LEU A 49 0.33 3.67 0.51
C LEU A 49 0.78 4.95 -0.20
N ASN A 50 1.59 4.83 -1.25
CA ASN A 50 2.06 6.01 -1.98
C ASN A 50 1.03 6.42 -3.05
N LEU A 51 0.34 7.54 -2.81
CA LEU A 51 -0.65 8.09 -3.73
C LEU A 51 -0.06 8.42 -5.11
N THR A 52 1.13 9.03 -5.18
CA THR A 52 1.69 9.53 -6.44
C THR A 52 2.10 8.41 -7.40
N THR A 53 2.39 7.23 -6.87
CA THR A 53 2.67 6.03 -7.69
C THR A 53 1.39 5.43 -8.26
N ILE A 54 0.25 5.65 -7.61
CA ILE A 54 -1.02 4.99 -7.94
C ILE A 54 -1.91 5.90 -8.79
N TRP A 55 -1.91 7.21 -8.52
CA TRP A 55 -2.82 8.17 -9.10
C TRP A 55 -2.08 9.24 -9.90
N GLN A 56 -2.48 9.41 -11.15
CA GLN A 56 -1.96 10.42 -12.07
C GLN A 56 -3.05 11.42 -12.50
N GLY A 57 -4.14 11.50 -11.74
CA GLY A 57 -5.25 12.41 -12.01
C GLY A 57 -5.16 13.70 -11.20
N PRO A 58 -6.26 14.48 -11.16
CA PRO A 58 -6.35 15.68 -10.33
C PRO A 58 -6.08 15.39 -8.85
N PRO A 59 -5.61 16.37 -8.06
CA PRO A 59 -5.42 16.22 -6.63
C PRO A 59 -6.72 15.78 -5.92
N ILE A 60 -6.61 14.99 -4.85
CA ILE A 60 -7.76 14.37 -4.17
C ILE A 60 -7.92 14.83 -2.72
N GLU A 61 -7.09 15.76 -2.24
CA GLU A 61 -7.01 16.17 -0.83
C GLU A 61 -8.33 16.78 -0.34
N SER A 62 -9.02 17.55 -1.20
CA SER A 62 -10.37 18.02 -0.94
C SER A 62 -11.38 16.88 -0.98
N SER A 63 -11.32 16.05 -2.02
CA SER A 63 -12.22 14.90 -2.22
C SER A 63 -12.19 13.88 -1.08
N LEU A 64 -11.03 13.70 -0.43
CA LEU A 64 -10.89 12.85 0.76
C LEU A 64 -11.76 13.32 1.94
N LYS A 65 -12.10 14.60 2.02
CA LYS A 65 -12.90 15.18 3.10
C LYS A 65 -14.40 15.07 2.86
N ASP A 66 -14.83 14.88 1.60
CA ASP A 66 -16.23 15.06 1.21
C ASP A 66 -16.85 13.85 0.50
N TRP A 67 -16.06 12.90 -0.02
CA TRP A 67 -16.62 11.77 -0.79
C TRP A 67 -17.68 10.96 -0.02
N TRP A 68 -17.56 10.86 1.30
CA TRP A 68 -18.48 10.14 2.19
C TRP A 68 -19.83 10.85 2.39
N LYS A 69 -20.00 12.06 1.85
CA LYS A 69 -21.28 12.80 1.85
C LYS A 69 -22.18 12.41 0.67
N HIS A 70 -21.71 11.49 -0.18
CA HIS A 70 -22.37 11.08 -1.40
C HIS A 70 -22.70 9.59 -1.34
N ASP A 71 -23.96 9.26 -1.04
CA ASP A 71 -24.40 7.88 -0.82
C ASP A 71 -24.14 6.97 -2.04
N ASP A 72 -24.33 7.51 -3.23
CA ASP A 72 -24.01 6.87 -4.51
C ASP A 72 -22.52 6.51 -4.63
N VAL A 73 -21.62 7.40 -4.21
CA VAL A 73 -20.18 7.14 -4.16
C VAL A 73 -19.87 6.07 -3.10
N ILE A 74 -20.48 6.17 -1.92
CA ILE A 74 -20.25 5.22 -0.81
C ILE A 74 -20.59 3.80 -1.22
N GLU A 75 -21.73 3.58 -1.86
CA GLU A 75 -22.17 2.27 -2.34
C GLU A 75 -21.13 1.63 -3.27
N TYR A 76 -20.64 2.39 -4.25
CA TYR A 76 -19.65 1.91 -5.20
C TYR A 76 -18.29 1.71 -4.54
N VAL A 77 -17.84 2.62 -3.68
CA VAL A 77 -16.60 2.46 -2.91
C VAL A 77 -16.66 1.20 -2.05
N ASN A 78 -17.81 0.89 -1.43
CA ASN A 78 -18.00 -0.32 -0.65
C ASN A 78 -17.85 -1.57 -1.51
N THR A 79 -18.58 -1.63 -2.62
CA THR A 79 -18.60 -2.79 -3.53
C THR A 79 -17.24 -3.01 -4.18
N LEU A 80 -16.64 -1.95 -4.74
CA LEU A 80 -15.33 -2.02 -5.41
C LEU A 80 -14.17 -2.32 -4.45
N SER A 81 -14.35 -2.06 -3.16
CA SER A 81 -13.34 -2.39 -2.15
C SER A 81 -13.40 -3.83 -1.66
N ASP A 82 -14.35 -4.65 -2.12
CA ASP A 82 -14.40 -6.07 -1.79
C ASP A 82 -13.14 -6.78 -2.33
N PRO A 83 -12.34 -7.46 -1.47
CA PRO A 83 -11.14 -8.17 -1.91
C PRO A 83 -11.44 -9.37 -2.82
N THR A 84 -12.66 -9.90 -2.83
CA THR A 84 -13.10 -11.04 -3.64
C THR A 84 -13.57 -10.64 -5.04
N LEU A 85 -13.88 -9.36 -5.26
CA LEU A 85 -14.34 -8.86 -6.55
C LEU A 85 -13.24 -9.00 -7.60
N ILE A 86 -13.50 -9.66 -8.72
CA ILE A 86 -12.52 -9.79 -9.80
C ILE A 86 -12.34 -8.47 -10.56
N GLU A 87 -11.17 -8.28 -11.17
CA GLU A 87 -10.82 -7.04 -11.88
C GLU A 87 -11.83 -6.69 -12.99
N GLU A 88 -12.28 -7.68 -13.77
CA GLU A 88 -13.23 -7.47 -14.86
C GLU A 88 -14.55 -6.85 -14.40
N ASP A 89 -15.14 -7.39 -13.33
CA ASP A 89 -16.38 -6.87 -12.78
C ASP A 89 -16.18 -5.52 -12.09
N GLY A 90 -15.02 -5.32 -11.45
CA GLY A 90 -14.63 -4.01 -10.95
C GLY A 90 -14.58 -2.94 -12.04
N LYS A 91 -14.02 -3.25 -13.22
CA LYS A 91 -14.03 -2.32 -14.36
C LYS A 91 -15.43 -2.05 -14.87
N LYS A 92 -16.29 -3.07 -14.96
CA LYS A 92 -17.70 -2.89 -15.35
C LYS A 92 -18.42 -1.94 -14.40
N LEU A 93 -18.26 -2.13 -13.08
CA LEU A 93 -18.86 -1.26 -12.06
C LEU A 93 -18.37 0.19 -12.17
N ILE A 94 -17.07 0.42 -12.41
CA ILE A 94 -16.54 1.78 -12.62
C ILE A 94 -17.16 2.42 -13.88
N LYS A 95 -17.26 1.66 -14.97
CA LYS A 95 -17.90 2.13 -16.20
C LYS A 95 -19.38 2.44 -16.03
N GLU A 96 -20.11 1.61 -15.28
CA GLU A 96 -21.50 1.86 -14.91
C GLU A 96 -21.65 3.12 -14.08
N PHE A 97 -20.79 3.29 -13.07
CA PHE A 97 -20.74 4.50 -12.26
C PHE A 97 -20.49 5.75 -13.12
N ALA A 98 -19.51 5.70 -14.02
CA ALA A 98 -19.22 6.81 -14.93
C ALA A 98 -20.44 7.16 -15.82
N LYS A 99 -21.16 6.15 -16.33
CA LYS A 99 -22.35 6.35 -17.17
C LYS A 99 -23.51 7.02 -16.43
N LYS A 100 -23.68 6.80 -15.12
CA LYS A 100 -24.75 7.43 -14.32
C LYS A 100 -24.69 8.96 -14.36
N TYR A 101 -23.49 9.53 -14.50
CA TYR A 101 -23.29 10.98 -14.58
C TYR A 101 -23.06 11.48 -16.00
N THR A 102 -23.39 10.66 -17.01
CA THR A 102 -23.39 11.06 -18.41
C THR A 102 -24.83 11.18 -18.90
N TYR A 103 -25.29 12.39 -19.21
CA TYR A 103 -26.56 12.60 -19.91
C TYR A 103 -26.29 12.98 -21.37
N ALA A 104 -26.80 12.16 -22.31
CA ALA A 104 -26.70 12.37 -23.75
C ALA A 104 -25.29 12.76 -24.26
N GLY A 105 -24.24 12.13 -23.73
CA GLY A 105 -22.85 12.25 -24.22
C GLY A 105 -22.09 13.55 -23.89
N PHE A 106 -22.78 14.66 -23.56
CA PHE A 106 -22.14 15.98 -23.48
C PHE A 106 -22.53 16.84 -22.26
N ILE A 107 -23.67 16.61 -21.62
CA ILE A 107 -24.29 17.65 -20.77
C ILE A 107 -23.75 17.69 -19.32
N LYS A 108 -22.97 16.68 -18.86
CA LYS A 108 -22.51 16.58 -17.46
C LYS A 108 -21.06 16.11 -17.25
N LYS A 109 -20.13 16.40 -18.16
CA LYS A 109 -18.71 15.97 -18.01
C LYS A 109 -18.03 16.47 -16.73
N ALA A 110 -18.37 17.67 -16.27
CA ALA A 110 -17.81 18.22 -15.03
C ALA A 110 -18.26 17.43 -13.79
N GLU A 111 -19.56 17.15 -13.68
CA GLU A 111 -20.15 16.35 -12.59
C GLU A 111 -19.63 14.90 -12.61
N GLN A 112 -19.53 14.30 -13.80
CA GLN A 112 -18.93 12.96 -13.95
C GLN A 112 -17.49 12.93 -13.43
N LYS A 113 -16.67 13.90 -13.85
CA LYS A 113 -15.28 14.00 -13.42
C LYS A 113 -15.19 14.17 -11.90
N GLU A 114 -15.99 15.05 -11.32
CA GLU A 114 -16.03 15.25 -9.88
C GLU A 114 -16.39 13.96 -9.13
N LYS A 115 -17.46 13.28 -9.54
CA LYS A 115 -17.91 12.03 -8.93
C LYS A 115 -16.88 10.91 -9.05
N LEU A 116 -16.18 10.82 -10.17
CA LEU A 116 -15.09 9.86 -10.36
C LEU A 116 -13.87 10.16 -9.49
N ILE A 117 -13.56 11.44 -9.24
CA ILE A 117 -12.52 11.83 -8.29
C ILE A 117 -12.94 11.47 -6.86
N PHE A 118 -14.21 11.69 -6.47
CA PHE A 118 -14.73 11.22 -5.18
C PHE A 118 -14.66 9.70 -5.05
N LEU A 119 -15.02 8.96 -6.11
CA LEU A 119 -14.90 7.50 -6.14
C LEU A 119 -13.46 7.07 -5.86
N PHE A 120 -12.50 7.62 -6.60
CA PHE A 120 -11.09 7.29 -6.38
C PHE A 120 -10.61 7.68 -4.97
N ALA A 121 -11.00 8.85 -4.46
CA ALA A 121 -10.65 9.29 -3.11
C ALA A 121 -11.14 8.29 -2.05
N GLY A 122 -12.37 7.80 -2.14
CA GLY A 122 -12.91 6.78 -1.24
C GLY A 122 -12.20 5.43 -1.36
N LEU A 123 -11.89 4.99 -2.57
CA LEU A 123 -11.12 3.76 -2.81
C LEU A 123 -9.70 3.86 -2.23
N TYR A 124 -9.01 4.98 -2.46
CA TYR A 124 -7.68 5.23 -1.90
C TYR A 124 -7.72 5.23 -0.37
N GLN A 125 -8.71 5.90 0.25
CA GLN A 125 -8.84 5.91 1.71
C GLN A 125 -9.02 4.50 2.26
N LYS A 126 -9.93 3.69 1.67
CA LYS A 126 -10.16 2.31 2.09
C LYS A 126 -8.93 1.42 1.90
N ALA A 127 -8.26 1.53 0.77
CA ALA A 127 -7.04 0.76 0.49
C ALA A 127 -5.90 1.13 1.45
N LYS A 128 -5.71 2.43 1.73
CA LYS A 128 -4.74 2.93 2.71
C LYS A 128 -5.01 2.38 4.11
N ASP A 129 -6.26 2.45 4.55
CA ASP A 129 -6.63 2.00 5.89
C ASP A 129 -6.55 0.48 6.02
N ARG A 130 -6.91 -0.27 4.96
CA ARG A 130 -6.72 -1.72 4.87
C ARG A 130 -5.25 -2.08 4.95
N ARG A 131 -4.38 -1.40 4.18
CA ARG A 131 -2.92 -1.63 4.21
C ARG A 131 -2.37 -1.45 5.62
N SER A 132 -2.73 -0.37 6.31
CA SER A 132 -2.31 -0.14 7.69
C SER A 132 -2.73 -1.30 8.62
N ARG A 133 -3.97 -1.79 8.48
CA ARG A 133 -4.46 -2.95 9.26
C ARG A 133 -3.74 -4.25 8.91
N GLN A 134 -3.51 -4.53 7.63
CA GLN A 134 -2.79 -5.72 7.18
C GLN A 134 -1.36 -5.73 7.72
N TYR A 135 -0.61 -4.62 7.61
CA TYR A 135 0.74 -4.50 8.17
C TYR A 135 0.78 -4.73 9.68
N LYS A 136 -0.16 -4.14 10.44
CA LYS A 136 -0.31 -4.43 11.87
C LYS A 136 -0.62 -5.91 12.15
N GLY A 137 -1.45 -6.52 11.31
CA GLY A 137 -1.81 -7.94 11.39
C GLY A 137 -0.61 -8.85 11.13
N ILE A 138 0.21 -8.55 10.12
CA ILE A 138 1.44 -9.27 9.79
C ILE A 138 2.41 -9.25 10.97
N ILE A 139 2.63 -8.09 11.59
CA ILE A 139 3.52 -7.98 12.75
C ILE A 139 3.01 -8.86 13.91
N LYS A 140 1.72 -8.74 14.26
CA LYS A 140 1.09 -9.58 15.30
C LYS A 140 1.15 -11.06 14.96
N PHE A 141 1.06 -11.42 13.68
CA PHE A 141 1.14 -12.79 13.23
C PHE A 141 2.51 -13.41 13.56
N VAL A 142 3.60 -12.68 13.29
CA VAL A 142 4.98 -13.11 13.57
C VAL A 142 5.27 -13.12 15.07
N GLU A 143 4.77 -12.15 15.82
CA GLU A 143 4.90 -12.14 17.28
C GLU A 143 4.34 -13.42 17.90
N ARG A 144 3.17 -13.87 17.42
CA ARG A 144 2.60 -15.16 17.85
C ARG A 144 3.40 -16.38 17.39
N GLN A 145 4.04 -16.33 16.21
CA GLN A 145 4.96 -17.40 15.78
C GLN A 145 6.14 -17.52 16.75
N GLU A 146 6.65 -16.40 17.22
CA GLU A 146 7.75 -16.38 18.18
C GLU A 146 7.35 -16.94 19.54
N ASP A 147 6.13 -16.68 20.01
CA ASP A 147 5.64 -17.26 21.25
C ASP A 147 5.43 -18.77 21.14
N LEU A 148 4.93 -19.27 20.00
CA LEU A 148 4.88 -20.70 19.71
C LEU A 148 6.28 -21.32 19.69
N ARG A 149 7.25 -20.67 19.04
CA ARG A 149 8.64 -21.13 19.00
C ARG A 149 9.25 -21.21 20.40
N LYS A 150 9.00 -20.22 21.27
CA LYS A 150 9.41 -20.29 22.68
C LYS A 150 8.75 -21.45 23.40
N ALA A 151 7.45 -21.67 23.20
CA ALA A 151 6.72 -22.78 23.81
C ALA A 151 7.26 -24.15 23.37
N ILE A 152 7.53 -24.35 22.07
CA ILE A 152 8.21 -25.53 21.53
C ILE A 152 9.56 -25.73 22.21
N GLY A 153 10.38 -24.67 22.30
CA GLY A 153 11.68 -24.71 22.95
C GLY A 153 11.59 -25.10 24.43
N SER A 154 10.61 -24.57 25.15
CA SER A 154 10.35 -24.89 26.57
C SER A 154 9.91 -26.33 26.76
N SER A 155 8.95 -26.83 25.96
CA SER A 155 8.50 -28.23 26.03
C SER A 155 9.63 -29.21 25.69
N SER A 156 10.43 -28.89 24.66
CA SER A 156 11.61 -29.69 24.29
C SER A 156 12.66 -29.75 25.42
N LYS A 157 12.94 -28.62 26.07
CA LYS A 157 13.82 -28.58 27.25
C LYS A 157 13.26 -29.40 28.41
N LEU A 158 11.95 -29.35 28.64
CA LEU A 158 11.29 -30.08 29.73
C LEU A 158 11.36 -31.60 29.51
N ILE A 159 11.06 -32.08 28.29
CA ILE A 159 11.20 -33.49 27.93
C ILE A 159 12.64 -33.96 28.12
N ARG A 160 13.63 -33.16 27.69
CA ARG A 160 15.06 -33.47 27.92
C ARG A 160 15.39 -33.57 29.41
N LYS A 161 14.84 -32.69 30.25
CA LYS A 161 15.01 -32.74 31.71
C LYS A 161 14.42 -34.04 32.28
N TYR A 162 13.19 -34.38 31.94
CA TYR A 162 12.54 -35.61 32.40
C TYR A 162 13.27 -36.89 31.99
N ARG A 163 13.84 -36.92 30.77
CA ARG A 163 14.69 -38.04 30.35
C ARG A 163 15.96 -38.19 31.20
N LYS A 164 16.61 -37.07 31.56
CA LYS A 164 17.78 -37.09 32.46
C LYS A 164 17.43 -37.58 33.86
N GLU A 165 16.25 -37.20 34.35
CA GLU A 165 15.71 -37.62 35.64
C GLU A 165 15.15 -39.05 35.63
N LYS A 166 15.20 -39.75 34.47
CA LYS A 166 14.64 -41.09 34.26
C LYS A 166 13.16 -41.20 34.63
N LEU A 167 12.41 -40.11 34.43
CA LEU A 167 10.97 -40.10 34.65
C LEU A 167 10.30 -41.08 33.67
N ASP A 168 9.30 -41.83 34.15
CA ASP A 168 8.51 -42.71 33.29
C ASP A 168 7.84 -41.90 32.16
N GLN A 169 8.01 -42.35 30.92
CA GLN A 169 7.40 -41.73 29.76
C GLN A 169 5.87 -41.80 29.79
N LYS A 170 5.30 -42.78 30.52
CA LYS A 170 3.86 -42.89 30.73
C LYS A 170 3.34 -41.98 31.83
N SER A 171 4.24 -41.31 32.58
CA SER A 171 3.81 -40.34 33.59
C SER A 171 3.04 -39.18 32.95
N GLU A 172 2.04 -38.69 33.67
CA GLU A 172 1.20 -37.58 33.22
C GLU A 172 2.03 -36.34 32.83
N LYS A 173 3.06 -36.00 33.62
CA LYS A 173 3.97 -34.87 33.35
C LYS A 173 4.72 -35.04 32.03
N TYR A 174 5.21 -36.24 31.74
CA TYR A 174 5.93 -36.50 30.49
C TYR A 174 4.97 -36.42 29.28
N GLN A 175 3.80 -37.05 29.37
CA GLN A 175 2.79 -37.05 28.32
C GLN A 175 2.26 -35.64 28.03
N ALA A 176 2.03 -34.83 29.06
CA ALA A 176 1.61 -33.43 28.90
C ALA A 176 2.68 -32.61 28.16
N ALA A 177 3.96 -32.74 28.53
CA ALA A 177 5.05 -32.04 27.86
C ALA A 177 5.24 -32.50 26.40
N ALA A 178 5.11 -33.81 26.13
CA ALA A 178 5.17 -34.37 24.79
C ALA A 178 4.01 -33.89 23.91
N SER A 179 2.78 -33.95 24.41
CA SER A 179 1.59 -33.47 23.70
C SER A 179 1.68 -31.97 23.40
N GLN A 180 2.16 -31.17 24.35
CA GLN A 180 2.36 -29.74 24.15
C GLN A 180 3.41 -29.45 23.06
N LEU A 181 4.50 -30.21 23.03
CA LEU A 181 5.53 -30.09 22.02
C LEU A 181 4.96 -30.41 20.63
N GLU A 182 4.30 -31.55 20.50
CA GLU A 182 3.69 -32.00 19.24
C GLU A 182 2.66 -31.00 18.72
N TRP A 183 1.71 -30.61 19.59
CA TRP A 183 0.67 -29.65 19.24
C TRP A 183 1.26 -28.32 18.77
N ASN A 184 2.17 -27.73 19.54
CA ASN A 184 2.76 -26.44 19.20
C ASN A 184 3.58 -26.50 17.92
N THR A 185 4.31 -27.59 17.69
CA THR A 185 5.12 -27.79 16.48
C THR A 185 4.21 -27.84 15.26
N ARG A 186 3.15 -28.65 15.31
CA ARG A 186 2.17 -28.73 14.22
C ARG A 186 1.50 -27.39 13.94
N VAL A 187 1.09 -26.64 14.97
CA VAL A 187 0.51 -25.30 14.80
C VAL A 187 1.51 -24.32 14.19
N PHE A 188 2.77 -24.34 14.66
CA PHE A 188 3.83 -23.49 14.13
C PHE A 188 4.09 -23.78 12.64
N ASP A 189 4.19 -25.05 12.25
CA ASP A 189 4.43 -25.45 10.86
C ASP A 189 3.27 -25.04 9.95
N GLN A 190 2.03 -25.27 10.37
CA GLN A 190 0.85 -24.86 9.61
C GLN A 190 0.81 -23.34 9.41
N ARG A 191 1.10 -22.57 10.46
CA ARG A 191 1.11 -21.11 10.38
C ARG A 191 2.28 -20.59 9.57
N THR A 192 3.45 -21.23 9.64
CA THR A 192 4.61 -20.84 8.83
C THR A 192 4.28 -20.86 7.34
N ARG A 193 3.53 -21.88 6.88
CA ARG A 193 3.03 -21.97 5.49
C ARG A 193 2.05 -20.86 5.10
N LEU A 194 1.37 -20.24 6.07
CA LEU A 194 0.45 -19.13 5.82
C LEU A 194 1.14 -17.77 5.67
N THR A 195 2.44 -17.69 6.01
CA THR A 195 3.19 -16.41 5.99
C THR A 195 3.18 -15.79 4.61
N GLU A 196 3.35 -16.59 3.56
CA GLU A 196 3.34 -16.15 2.17
C GLU A 196 2.02 -15.44 1.81
N TYR A 197 0.89 -16.12 1.96
CA TYR A 197 -0.44 -15.54 1.69
C TYR A 197 -0.70 -14.26 2.49
N VAL A 198 -0.32 -14.25 3.77
CA VAL A 198 -0.46 -13.08 4.64
C VAL A 198 0.38 -11.89 4.13
N CYS A 199 1.52 -12.15 3.49
CA CYS A 199 2.39 -11.16 2.87
C CYS A 199 1.94 -10.70 1.47
N GLU A 200 1.17 -11.52 0.75
CA GLU A 200 0.59 -11.18 -0.55
C GLU A 200 -0.64 -10.26 -0.45
N GLU A 201 -1.41 -10.39 0.62
CA GLU A 201 -2.63 -9.60 0.87
C GLU A 201 -2.47 -8.07 0.68
N PRO A 202 -1.41 -7.41 1.21
CA PRO A 202 -1.15 -5.99 0.92
C PRO A 202 -0.79 -5.69 -0.53
N VAL A 203 -0.22 -6.66 -1.26
CA VAL A 203 0.14 -6.53 -2.67
C VAL A 203 -1.12 -6.52 -3.52
N PHE A 204 -2.02 -7.49 -3.32
CA PHE A 204 -3.30 -7.54 -4.02
C PHE A 204 -4.16 -6.30 -3.77
N ASN A 205 -4.16 -5.78 -2.54
CA ASN A 205 -4.84 -4.51 -2.22
C ASN A 205 -4.30 -3.33 -3.05
N THR A 206 -2.98 -3.23 -3.24
CA THR A 206 -2.37 -2.18 -4.06
C THR A 206 -2.62 -2.40 -5.55
N GLN A 207 -2.52 -3.64 -6.05
CA GLN A 207 -2.80 -3.98 -7.44
C GLN A 207 -4.25 -3.63 -7.82
N ARG A 208 -5.20 -3.96 -6.93
CA ARG A 208 -6.61 -3.60 -7.06
C ARG A 208 -6.79 -2.09 -7.24
N LEU A 209 -6.26 -1.30 -6.30
CA LEU A 209 -6.35 0.15 -6.41
C LEU A 209 -5.66 0.68 -7.68
N GLY A 210 -4.57 0.03 -8.12
CA GLY A 210 -3.84 0.37 -9.33
C GLY A 210 -4.69 0.24 -10.60
N TYR A 211 -5.42 -0.87 -10.79
CA TYR A 211 -6.32 -0.98 -11.96
C TYR A 211 -7.50 -0.02 -11.84
N GLN A 212 -8.06 0.16 -10.63
CA GLN A 212 -9.18 1.06 -10.39
C GLN A 212 -8.81 2.50 -10.74
N SER A 213 -7.61 2.94 -10.34
CA SER A 213 -7.04 4.23 -10.74
C SER A 213 -7.00 4.39 -12.25
N ARG A 214 -6.40 3.43 -12.98
CA ARG A 214 -6.27 3.49 -14.44
C ARG A 214 -7.63 3.52 -15.13
N GLU A 215 -8.56 2.69 -14.68
CA GLU A 215 -9.92 2.64 -15.23
C GLU A 215 -10.65 3.97 -15.01
N ILE A 216 -10.62 4.52 -13.80
CA ILE A 216 -11.23 5.81 -13.48
C ILE A 216 -10.61 6.93 -14.34
N LEU A 217 -9.27 6.95 -14.47
CA LEU A 217 -8.57 7.95 -15.29
C LEU A 217 -8.97 7.91 -16.76
N SER A 218 -9.38 6.76 -17.29
CA SER A 218 -9.85 6.63 -18.67
C SER A 218 -11.14 7.41 -18.96
N PHE A 219 -11.89 7.79 -17.92
CA PHE A 219 -13.10 8.62 -18.02
C PHE A 219 -12.87 10.10 -17.67
N ILE A 220 -11.70 10.44 -17.09
CA ILE A 220 -11.36 11.80 -16.65
C ILE A 220 -10.44 12.52 -17.65
N LYS A 221 -9.55 11.77 -18.32
CA LYS A 221 -8.65 12.27 -19.37
C LYS A 221 -9.41 12.42 -20.69
#